data_AF-A0A819AUA9-F1
#
_entry.id   AF-A0A819AUA9-F1
#
_cell.length_a   1.000
_cell.length_b   1.000
_cell.length_c   1.000
_cell.angle_alpha   90.00
_cell.angle_beta   90.00
_cell.angle_gamma   90.00
#
_symmetry.space_group_name_H-M   'P 1'
#
loop_
_entity.id
_entity.type
_entity.pdbx_description
1 polymer ?
#
loop_
_entity_poly.entity_id
_entity_poly.type
_entity_poly.pdbx_seq_one_letter_code
_entity_poly.pdbx_strand_id
1 'polypeptide(L)' 'MGMKEKGNLNFTENFALSGLAAVISKTAAAPIEHVKLLVQNQGELLKQGIISRPYNGVIDCAVQTFKNEGLFLF' A
#
# COMPACT_ATOMS: atom_id res chain seq x y z
N MET A 1 25.23 -18.75 11.12
CA MET A 1 24.96 -17.61 10.21
C MET A 1 25.07 -16.35 11.07
N GLY A 2 26.22 -15.69 11.03
CA GLY A 2 26.60 -14.66 12.01
C GLY A 2 25.87 -13.34 11.78
N MET A 3 25.15 -12.85 12.79
CA MET A 3 24.69 -11.46 12.85
C MET A 3 25.94 -10.59 13.05
N LYS A 4 26.27 -9.76 12.04
CA LYS A 4 27.38 -8.80 12.13
C LYS A 4 27.10 -7.74 13.20
N GLU A 5 28.17 -7.31 13.86
CA GLU A 5 28.21 -6.23 14.85
C GLU A 5 27.41 -4.99 14.43
N LYS A 6 26.58 -4.48 15.34
CA LYS A 6 26.02 -3.12 15.24
C LYS A 6 27.11 -2.11 15.59
N GLY A 7 27.93 -1.74 14.60
CA GLY A 7 28.75 -0.54 14.71
C GLY A 7 27.86 0.66 15.03
N ASN A 8 28.33 1.55 15.92
CA ASN A 8 27.58 2.75 16.28
C ASN A 8 27.53 3.67 15.04
N LEU A 9 26.40 3.67 14.33
CA LEU A 9 26.19 4.46 13.12
C LEU A 9 26.15 5.95 13.47
N ASN A 10 26.70 6.80 12.63
CA ASN A 10 26.59 8.25 12.82
C ASN A 10 25.12 8.71 12.62
N PHE A 11 24.74 9.87 13.16
CA PHE A 11 23.40 10.43 13.03
C PHE A 11 22.93 10.48 11.56
N THR A 12 23.80 10.89 10.63
CA THR A 12 23.47 10.97 9.21
C THR A 12 23.16 9.60 8.60
N GLU A 13 23.87 8.54 9.00
CA GLU A 13 23.61 7.17 8.55
C GLU A 13 22.29 6.64 9.12
N ASN A 14 22.04 6.87 10.41
CA ASN A 14 20.75 6.52 11.04
C ASN A 14 19.57 7.26 10.38
N PHE A 15 19.75 8.54 10.05
CA PHE A 15 18.74 9.34 9.38
C PHE A 15 18.45 8.81 7.98
N ALA A 16 19.50 8.53 7.18
CA ALA A 16 19.35 7.98 5.84
C ALA A 16 18.67 6.60 5.85
N LEU A 17 19.06 5.71 6.77
CA LEU A 17 18.44 4.39 6.92
C LEU A 17 16.99 4.49 7.39
N SER A 18 16.67 5.41 8.31
CA SER A 18 15.29 5.66 8.75
C SER A 18 14.43 6.19 7.60
N GLY A 19 14.97 7.09 6.78
CA GLY A 19 14.30 7.60 5.58
C GLY A 19 14.02 6.48 4.58
N LEU A 20 15.00 5.63 4.29
CA LEU A 20 14.83 4.48 3.40
C LEU A 20 13.79 3.49 3.94
N ALA A 21 13.85 3.16 5.23
CA ALA A 21 12.87 2.29 5.87
C ALA A 21 11.46 2.88 5.80
N ALA A 22 11.31 4.20 5.95
CA ALA A 22 10.02 4.88 5.84
C ALA A 22 9.45 4.82 4.41
N VAL A 23 10.29 4.99 3.38
CA VAL A 23 9.87 4.86 1.97
C VAL A 23 9.38 3.43 1.70
N ILE A 24 10.19 2.42 2.04
CA ILE A 24 9.82 1.01 1.84
C ILE A 24 8.52 0.67 2.58
N SER A 25 8.40 1.12 3.84
CA SER A 25 7.21 0.89 4.66
C SER A 25 5.96 1.52 4.05
N LYS A 26 6.04 2.77 3.58
CA LYS A 26 4.91 3.46 2.93
C LYS A 26 4.56 2.82 1.60
N THR A 27 5.53 2.41 0.79
CA THR A 27 5.27 1.71 -0.46
C THR A 27 4.55 0.39 -0.21
N ALA A 28 5.00 -0.40 0.78
CA ALA A 28 4.34 -1.66 1.14
C ALA A 28 2.93 -1.47 1.74
N ALA A 29 2.68 -0.35 2.42
CA ALA A 29 1.38 -0.05 3.02
C ALA A 29 0.38 0.60 2.05
N ALA A 30 0.86 1.32 1.03
CA ALA A 30 0.07 2.03 0.02
C ALA A 30 -1.06 1.20 -0.60
N PRO A 31 -0.87 -0.07 -1.02
CA PRO A 31 -1.94 -0.85 -1.64
C PRO A 31 -3.11 -1.12 -0.68
N ILE A 32 -2.83 -1.37 0.60
CA ILE A 32 -3.88 -1.64 1.60
C ILE A 32 -4.66 -0.36 1.92
N GLU A 33 -3.98 0.78 2.02
CA GLU A 33 -4.64 2.08 2.20
C GLU A 33 -5.52 2.42 1.00
N HIS A 34 -5.05 2.15 -0.22
CA HIS A 34 -5.84 2.35 -1.43
C HIS A 34 -7.11 1.47 -1.44
N VAL A 35 -7.01 0.16 -1.18
CA VAL A 35 -8.18 -0.72 -1.11
C VAL A 35 -9.18 -0.23 -0.05
N LYS A 36 -8.70 0.22 1.11
CA LYS A 36 -9.58 0.79 2.15
C LYS A 36 -10.33 2.03 1.64
N LEU A 37 -9.66 2.94 0.93
CA LEU A 37 -10.28 4.14 0.36
C LEU A 37 -11.31 3.78 -0.71
N LEU A 38 -11.04 2.79 -1.56
CA LEU A 38 -11.98 2.32 -2.58
C LEU A 38 -13.24 1.71 -1.95
N VAL A 39 -13.09 0.86 -0.92
CA VAL A 39 -14.23 0.28 -0.21
C VAL A 39 -15.05 1.35 0.52
N GLN A 40 -14.40 2.36 1.11
CA GLN A 40 -15.09 3.48 1.77
C GLN A 40 -15.82 4.37 0.76
N ASN A 41 -15.23 4.63 -0.41
CA ASN A 41 -15.78 5.51 -1.45
C ASN A 41 -16.67 4.78 -2.48
N GLN A 42 -16.94 3.49 -2.31
CA GLN A 42 -17.68 2.68 -3.29
C GLN A 42 -19.06 3.26 -3.67
N GLY A 43 -19.72 3.95 -2.74
CA GLY A 43 -21.00 4.61 -3.01
C GLY A 43 -20.88 5.74 -4.04
N GLU A 44 -19.79 6.49 -4.01
CA GLU A 44 -19.51 7.54 -4.99
C GLU A 44 -19.05 6.95 -6.33
N LEU A 45 -18.20 5.91 -6.29
CA LEU A 45 -17.75 5.20 -7.48
C LEU A 45 -18.93 4.56 -8.25
N LEU A 46 -19.94 4.07 -7.53
CA LEU A 46 -21.16 3.50 -8.12
C LEU A 46 -22.02 4.58 -8.79
N LYS A 47 -22.16 5.76 -8.15
CA LYS A 47 -22.89 6.90 -8.73
C LYS A 47 -22.23 7.45 -10.00
N GLN A 48 -20.91 7.44 -10.04
CA GLN A 48 -20.12 7.88 -11.19
C GLN A 48 -20.05 6.81 -12.30
N GLY A 49 -20.55 5.60 -12.05
CA GLY A 49 -20.51 4.48 -13.01
C GLY A 49 -19.12 3.89 -13.22
N ILE A 50 -18.14 4.21 -12.33
CA ILE A 50 -16.79 3.65 -12.38
C ILE A 50 -16.82 2.16 -11.99
N ILE A 51 -17.66 1.81 -11.02
CA ILE A 51 -17.95 0.42 -10.65
C ILE A 51 -19.40 0.10 -10.98
N SER A 52 -19.65 -1.11 -11.49
CA SER A 52 -21.01 -1.55 -11.86
C SER A 52 -21.79 -2.16 -10.70
N ARG A 53 -21.10 -2.55 -9.62
CA ARG A 53 -21.67 -3.16 -8.43
C ARG A 53 -20.86 -2.75 -7.19
N PRO A 54 -21.46 -2.71 -5.99
CA PRO A 54 -20.71 -2.52 -4.75
C PRO A 54 -19.74 -3.69 -4.51
N TYR A 55 -18.65 -3.41 -3.78
CA TYR A 55 -17.68 -4.43 -3.41
C TYR A 55 -18.27 -5.34 -2.33
N ASN A 56 -18.12 -6.65 -2.49
CA ASN A 56 -18.64 -7.62 -1.51
C ASN A 56 -17.75 -7.76 -0.26
N GLY A 57 -16.66 -6.98 -0.20
CA GLY A 57 -15.69 -6.94 0.90
C GLY A 57 -14.34 -6.41 0.44
N VAL A 58 -13.40 -6.31 1.38
CA VAL A 58 -12.04 -5.80 1.13
C VAL A 58 -11.27 -6.67 0.13
N ILE A 59 -11.43 -7.99 0.20
CA ILE A 59 -10.77 -8.93 -0.71
C ILE A 59 -11.35 -8.84 -2.12
N ASP A 60 -12.67 -8.72 -2.26
CA ASP A 60 -13.33 -8.54 -3.56
C ASP A 60 -12.85 -7.25 -4.23
N CYS A 61 -12.78 -6.15 -3.47
CA CYS A 61 -12.20 -4.89 -3.93
C CYS A 61 -10.74 -5.07 -4.37
N ALA A 62 -9.87 -5.65 -3.53
CA ALA A 62 -8.46 -5.86 -3.85
C ALA A 62 -8.25 -6.69 -5.13
N VAL A 63 -9.01 -7.78 -5.30
CA VAL A 63 -8.95 -8.63 -6.50
C VAL A 63 -9.44 -7.88 -7.74
N GLN A 64 -10.50 -7.08 -7.59
CA GLN A 64 -11.06 -6.32 -8.71
C GLN A 64 -10.13 -5.19 -9.14
N THR A 65 -9.57 -4.44 -8.18
CA THR A 65 -8.53 -3.43 -8.42
C THR A 65 -7.32 -4.04 -9.12
N PHE A 66 -6.83 -5.18 -8.62
CA PHE A 66 -5.70 -5.89 -9.25
C PHE A 66 -5.98 -6.31 -10.69
N LYS A 67 -7.22 -6.72 -10.99
CA LYS A 67 -7.64 -7.10 -12.35
C LYS A 67 -7.83 -5.91 -13.28
N ASN A 68 -8.35 -4.79 -12.78
CA ASN A 68 -8.67 -3.60 -13.58
C ASN A 68 -7.45 -2.70 -13.80
N GLU A 69 -6.64 -2.50 -12.77
CA GLU A 69 -5.54 -1.53 -12.78
C GLU A 69 -4.15 -2.20 -12.91
N GLY A 70 -4.09 -3.52 -12.68
CA GLY A 70 -2.88 -4.33 -12.83
C GLY A 70 -1.98 -4.36 -11.58
N LEU A 71 -0.87 -5.11 -11.71
CA LEU A 71 0.12 -5.33 -10.66
C LEU A 71 0.93 -4.09 -10.28
N PHE A 72 0.94 -3.04 -11.11
CA PHE A 72 1.81 -1.87 -10.94
C PHE A 72 1.36 -0.92 -9.81
N LEU A 73 0.20 -1.16 -9.20
CA LEU A 73 -0.31 -0.45 -8.03
C LEU A 73 0.03 -1.13 -6.69
N PHE A 74 0.83 -2.21 -6.72
CA PHE A 74 1.40 -2.86 -5.55
C PHE A 74 2.88 -2.49 -5.35
#